data_AF-A0A4R3N063-F1
#
_entry.id   AF-A0A4R3N063-F1
#
_cell.length_a   1.000
_cell.length_b   1.000
_cell.length_c   1.000
_cell.angle_alpha   90.00
_cell.angle_beta   90.00
_cell.angle_gamma   90.00
#
_symmetry.space_group_name_H-M   'P 1'
#
loop_
_entity.id
_entity.type
_entity.pdbx_description
1 polymer ?
#
loop_
_entity_poly.entity_id
_entity_poly.type
_entity_poly.pdbx_seq_one_letter_code
_entity_poly.pdbx_strand_id
1 'polypeptide(L)' 'MLRATLLRQRLLILFLGGLLLWFSPLALQFEAMGHWLGVPILFIYLFMTWAAIILLAAWILTRGRD' A
#
# COMPACT_ATOMS: atom_id res chain seq x y z
N MET A 1 -3.87 -5.46 -27.08
CA MET A 1 -2.70 -4.71 -26.55
C MET A 1 -3.08 -3.68 -25.47
N LEU A 2 -4.13 -2.85 -25.65
CA LEU A 2 -4.54 -1.83 -24.68
C LEU A 2 -4.80 -2.33 -23.24
N ARG A 3 -5.47 -3.48 -23.08
CA ARG A 3 -5.79 -4.04 -21.74
C ARG A 3 -4.54 -4.34 -20.89
N ALA A 4 -3.48 -4.83 -21.52
CA ALA A 4 -2.21 -5.10 -20.83
C ALA A 4 -1.50 -3.81 -20.40
N THR A 5 -1.65 -2.72 -21.17
CA THR A 5 -1.12 -1.40 -20.81
C THR A 5 -1.86 -0.80 -19.63
N LEU A 6 -3.19 -0.93 -19.57
CA LEU A 6 -4.00 -0.45 -18.43
C LEU A 6 -3.69 -1.19 -17.13
N LEU A 7 -3.48 -2.52 -17.20
CA LEU A 7 -3.10 -3.30 -16.02
C LEU A 7 -1.73 -2.86 -15.49
N ARG A 8 -0.74 -2.67 -16.37
CA ARG A 8 0.57 -2.13 -15.99
C ARG A 8 0.46 -0.75 -15.36
N GLN A 9 -0.35 0.14 -15.91
CA GLN A 9 -0.57 1.48 -15.34
C GLN A 9 -1.20 1.41 -13.94
N ARG A 10 -2.21 0.56 -13.73
CA ARG A 10 -2.84 0.38 -12.41
C ARG A 10 -1.87 -0.15 -11.36
N LEU A 11 -1.07 -1.15 -11.71
CA LEU A 11 -0.04 -1.67 -10.82
C LEU A 11 1.07 -0.66 -10.55
N LEU A 12 1.44 0.15 -11.54
CA LEU A 12 2.42 1.22 -11.37
C LEU A 12 1.91 2.33 -10.45
N ILE A 13 0.65 2.74 -10.59
CA ILE A 13 0.01 3.70 -9.68
C ILE A 13 -0.04 3.12 -8.27
N LEU A 14 -0.41 1.85 -8.12
CA LEU A 14 -0.43 1.17 -6.83
C LEU A 14 0.97 1.13 -6.19
N PHE A 15 2.00 0.81 -6.98
CA PHE A 15 3.39 0.79 -6.53
C PHE A 15 3.87 2.17 -6.09
N LEU A 16 3.64 3.20 -6.89
CA LEU A 16 4.01 4.58 -6.55
C LEU A 16 3.26 5.08 -5.32
N GLY A 17 1.97 4.76 -5.19
CA GLY A 17 1.18 5.05 -3.99
C GLY A 17 1.73 4.34 -2.75
N GLY A 18 2.12 3.07 -2.89
CA GLY A 18 2.77 2.30 -1.82
C GLY A 18 4.11 2.88 -1.41
N LEU A 19 4.95 3.27 -2.37
CA LEU A 19 6.20 4.00 -2.13
C LEU A 19 5.95 5.28 -1.35
N LEU A 20 4.97 6.08 -1.78
CA LEU A 20 4.67 7.35 -1.13
C LEU A 20 4.20 7.17 0.32
N LEU A 21 3.41 6.14 0.60
CA LEU A 21 2.97 5.81 1.96
C LEU A 21 4.14 5.32 2.82
N TRP A 22 4.96 4.42 2.30
CA TRP A 22 6.05 3.82 3.06
C TRP A 22 7.18 4.81 3.36
N PHE A 23 7.52 5.66 2.39
CA PHE A 23 8.55 6.70 2.52
C PHE A 23 7.96 8.08 2.85
N SER A 24 6.70 8.11 3.31
CA SER A 24 6.04 9.34 3.70
C SER A 24 6.67 9.94 4.95
N PRO A 25 6.77 11.27 5.05
CA PRO A 25 7.01 11.94 6.34
C PRO A 25 5.95 11.61 7.39
N LEU A 26 4.77 11.11 6.97
CA LEU A 26 3.72 10.63 7.87
C LEU A 26 4.21 9.46 8.76
N ALA A 27 5.14 8.63 8.29
CA ALA A 27 5.72 7.54 9.09
C ALA A 27 6.39 8.08 10.37
N LEU A 28 7.07 9.22 10.28
CA LEU A 28 7.71 9.88 11.42
C LEU A 28 6.68 10.41 12.44
N GLN A 29 5.47 10.75 12.00
CA GLN A 29 4.41 11.15 12.93
C GLN A 29 3.87 9.94 13.72
N PHE A 30 3.78 8.78 13.08
CA PHE A 30 3.36 7.54 13.76
C PHE A 30 4.40 7.01 14.73
N GLU A 31 5.69 7.20 14.45
CA GLU A 31 6.78 7.01 15.42
C GLU A 31 6.54 7.83 16.70
N ALA A 32 6.19 9.11 16.54
CA ALA A 32 5.95 10.02 17.66
C ALA A 32 4.65 9.75 18.43
N MET A 33 3.66 9.07 17.83
CA MET A 33 2.38 8.75 18.47
C MET A 33 2.45 7.64 19.52
N GLY A 34 3.57 6.91 19.62
CA GLY A 34 3.79 5.91 20.66
C GLY A 34 3.19 4.53 20.37
N HIS A 35 2.56 3.92 21.38
CA HIS A 35 2.16 2.50 21.34
C HIS A 35 0.64 2.34 21.46
N TRP A 36 0.09 1.41 20.69
CA TRP A 36 -1.28 0.92 20.79
C TRP A 36 -1.26 -0.53 21.29
N LEU A 37 -1.90 -0.82 22.43
CA LEU A 37 -1.89 -2.16 23.05
C LEU A 37 -0.47 -2.73 23.26
N GLY A 38 0.51 -1.87 23.52
CA GLY A 38 1.92 -2.25 23.67
C GLY A 38 2.68 -2.43 22.35
N VAL A 39 2.03 -2.26 21.20
CA VAL A 39 2.65 -2.33 19.87
C VAL A 39 2.87 -0.92 19.33
N PRO A 40 4.07 -0.58 18.83
CA PRO A 40 4.31 0.71 18.18
C PRO A 40 3.33 0.96 17.03
N ILE A 41 2.69 2.14 17.02
CA ILE A 41 1.69 2.50 16.02
C ILE A 41 2.28 2.48 14.60
N LEU A 42 3.58 2.81 14.49
CA LEU A 42 4.32 2.69 13.23
C LEU A 42 4.18 1.30 12.60
N PHE A 43 4.32 0.22 13.39
CA PHE A 43 4.22 -1.13 12.84
C PHE A 43 2.81 -1.40 12.34
N ILE A 44 1.78 -1.00 13.08
CA ILE A 44 0.39 -1.13 12.65
C ILE A 44 0.18 -0.41 11.31
N TYR A 45 0.69 0.82 11.18
CA TYR A 45 0.64 1.58 9.94
C TYR A 45 1.36 0.87 8.78
N LEU A 46 2.58 0.38 9.00
CA LEU A 46 3.40 -0.26 7.97
C LEU A 46 2.74 -1.56 7.48
N PHE A 47 2.30 -2.41 8.39
CA PHE A 47 1.66 -3.69 8.07
C PHE A 47 0.29 -3.50 7.42
N MET A 48 -0.52 -2.54 7.89
CA MET A 48 -1.82 -2.24 7.26
C MET A 48 -1.65 -1.68 5.86
N THR A 49 -0.71 -0.75 5.67
CA THR A 49 -0.36 -0.22 4.35
C THR A 49 0.06 -1.35 3.42
N TRP A 50 0.90 -2.26 3.91
CA TRP A 50 1.37 -3.37 3.10
C TRP A 50 0.25 -4.36 2.73
N ALA A 51 -0.60 -4.73 3.69
CA ALA A 51 -1.76 -5.56 3.45
C ALA A 51 -2.72 -4.93 2.43
N ALA A 52 -2.97 -3.61 2.52
CA ALA A 52 -3.80 -2.88 1.58
C ALA A 52 -3.23 -2.93 0.15
N ILE A 53 -1.91 -2.77 -0.01
CA ILE A 53 -1.26 -2.89 -1.33
C ILE A 53 -1.42 -4.29 -1.90
N ILE A 54 -1.19 -5.34 -1.10
CA ILE A 54 -1.36 -6.73 -1.54
C ILE A 54 -2.81 -7.00 -1.96
N LEU A 55 -3.79 -6.58 -1.15
CA LEU A 55 -5.21 -6.76 -1.45
C LEU A 55 -5.62 -6.03 -2.73
N LEU A 56 -5.17 -4.78 -2.93
CA LEU A 56 -5.41 -4.03 -4.15
C LEU A 56 -4.73 -4.64 -5.36
N ALA A 57 -3.50 -5.14 -5.23
CA ALA A 57 -2.80 -5.83 -6.31
C ALA A 57 -3.54 -7.11 -6.72
N ALA A 58 -3.94 -7.93 -5.74
CA ALA A 58 -4.72 -9.14 -5.97
C ALA A 58 -6.05 -8.81 -6.66
N TRP A 59 -6.74 -7.77 -6.19
CA TRP A 59 -8.00 -7.30 -6.77
C TRP A 59 -7.85 -6.78 -8.21
N ILE A 60 -6.81 -5.99 -8.49
CA ILE A 60 -6.53 -5.51 -9.86
C ILE A 60 -6.26 -6.69 -10.80
N LEU A 61 -5.54 -7.70 -10.32
CA LEU A 61 -5.17 -8.87 -11.12
C LEU A 61 -6.36 -9.79 -11.41
N THR A 62 -7.22 -10.04 -10.41
CA THR A 62 -8.42 -10.87 -10.60
C THR A 62 -9.43 -10.18 -11.50
N ARG A 63 -9.65 -8.88 -11.32
CA ARG A 63 -10.63 -8.10 -12.09
C ARG A 63 -10.22 -7.80 -13.52
N GLY A 64 -8.98 -8.06 -13.89
CA GLY A 64 -8.49 -8.00 -15.27
C GLY A 64 -8.60 -9.33 -16.04
N ARG A 65 -8.95 -10.42 -15.36
CA ARG A 65 -9.15 -11.76 -15.96
C ARG A 65 -10.59 -12.02 -16.41
N ASP A 66 -11.55 -11.36 -15.76
CA ASP A 66 -12.97 -11.32 -16.16
C ASP A 66 -13.19 -10.31 -17.32
#